data_AF-A0A3M2G4Y3-F1
#
_entry.id   AF-A0A3M2G4Y3-F1
#
_cell.length_a   1.000
_cell.length_b   1.000
_cell.length_c   1.000
_cell.angle_alpha   90.00
_cell.angle_beta   90.00
_cell.angle_gamma   90.00
#
_symmetry.space_group_name_H-M   'P 1'
#
loop_
_entity.id
_entity.type
_entity.pdbx_description
1 polymer ?
#
loop_
_entity_poly.entity_id
_entity_poly.type
_entity_poly.pdbx_seq_one_letter_code
_entity_poly.pdbx_strand_id
1 'polypeptide(L)'
;MHLNISPELPRFNRHDSYGQAHPSIIGGGSIGGKAQGLVFLHTLLAKGYDPAEFPSVQVKVPAFTVIGTDVFDAFMEHNRLYEFLESGPADHVIANVFQKGSFPGSVIGDLRAVVLSYKHPLAVRSSSKLEDALYEPFAGIYSTKMIPNNQVETDVRFHKLIEAVKFIYASTFFSIAQDYLRETQNEPHHEKMAVIIQEVVGRRHGDRFYPTISGVARSYNFYPVGGAKPEEGVVNLALGLGKSVVDGGVSWAYSPARPRVSPPFGSIRDWLKQTQTEFWAVNLGKPPAYDPIHETEYLVKCNLNDAEYDGSLRYIASTYDPHSSRIVMGTGIKGPRIITFAPILHLNDIPLNPLIERLLALCEEHIQEPVEVEFAMTLNPHQFGALQVRPMVVSHEEVTITEREMRSDHALAASDHVMGNGIINTLKDILYVKPEEFQAKYTPQIVQELEQLNNKLRSENLFYLLIGFGRWGSSDPWLGIPVRWVHISGAKVIVEATLPHMDVELSQGSHFFHNISSFQVRYFSVPHHSKYPIDWNWLDHQDHHYETHFLRHIRLHNPLIIKVDGRTGRGVIHKS
;
A
#
# COMPACT_ATOMS: atom_id res chain seq x y z
N MET A 1 17.75 -10.57 -8.85
CA MET A 1 18.80 -9.62 -8.44
C MET A 1 19.16 -9.98 -7.01
N HIS A 2 20.35 -10.54 -6.77
CA HIS A 2 20.76 -10.94 -5.43
C HIS A 2 21.21 -9.69 -4.68
N LEU A 3 20.50 -9.33 -3.60
CA LEU A 3 20.99 -8.40 -2.60
C LEU A 3 22.44 -8.84 -2.24
N ASN A 4 23.43 -7.98 -2.48
CA ASN A 4 24.87 -8.30 -2.31
C ASN A 4 25.30 -8.52 -0.84
N ILE A 5 24.31 -8.60 0.05
CA ILE A 5 24.44 -9.02 1.42
C ILE A 5 23.42 -10.16 1.53
N SER A 6 23.87 -11.37 1.81
CA SER A 6 23.00 -12.45 2.31
C SER A 6 23.20 -12.53 3.82
N PRO A 7 22.59 -11.66 4.65
CA PRO A 7 22.68 -11.83 6.08
C PRO A 7 21.89 -13.09 6.43
N GLU A 8 22.55 -14.06 7.04
CA GLU A 8 21.84 -15.20 7.61
C GLU A 8 21.11 -14.75 8.88
N LEU A 9 19.80 -14.98 8.92
CA LEU A 9 19.03 -14.87 10.15
C LEU A 9 19.47 -15.98 11.11
N PRO A 10 19.77 -15.67 12.38
CA PRO A 10 20.12 -16.71 13.34
C PRO A 10 18.91 -17.63 13.58
N ARG A 11 19.17 -18.93 13.71
CA ARG A 11 18.14 -19.92 14.06
C ARG A 11 17.53 -19.58 15.42
N PHE A 12 16.21 -19.63 15.51
CA PHE A 12 15.51 -19.44 16.76
C PHE A 12 15.81 -20.61 17.71
N ASN A 13 16.26 -20.30 18.92
CA ASN A 13 16.46 -21.28 19.98
C ASN A 13 15.54 -20.97 21.17
N ARG A 14 14.53 -21.83 21.38
CA ARG A 14 13.57 -21.71 22.49
C ARG A 14 14.21 -21.74 23.88
N HIS A 15 15.42 -22.29 24.02
CA HIS A 15 16.12 -22.38 25.31
C HIS A 15 16.90 -21.11 25.66
N ASP A 16 17.32 -20.35 24.64
CA ASP A 16 18.12 -19.12 24.82
C ASP A 16 17.26 -17.84 24.78
N SER A 17 16.00 -17.96 24.33
CA SER A 17 15.11 -16.82 24.03
C SER A 17 14.39 -16.23 25.24
N TYR A 18 14.90 -16.42 26.46
CA TYR A 18 14.27 -15.86 27.67
C TYR A 18 14.63 -14.37 27.85
N GLY A 19 13.72 -13.49 27.43
CA GLY A 19 13.65 -12.12 27.95
C GLY A 19 13.91 -10.98 26.95
N GLN A 20 14.47 -11.26 25.76
CA GLN A 20 14.61 -10.25 24.68
C GLN A 20 14.34 -10.88 23.32
N ALA A 21 13.54 -10.19 22.50
CA ALA A 21 13.28 -10.58 21.13
C ALA A 21 14.39 -10.06 20.20
N HIS A 22 14.91 -10.93 19.34
CA HIS A 22 15.93 -10.61 18.34
C HIS A 22 15.49 -11.16 16.98
N PRO A 23 15.97 -10.57 15.86
CA PRO A 23 15.80 -11.13 14.53
C PRO A 23 16.18 -12.61 14.50
N SER A 24 15.23 -13.49 14.16
CA SER A 24 15.46 -14.94 14.19
C SER A 24 14.57 -15.69 13.19
N ILE A 25 14.93 -16.94 12.86
CA ILE A 25 14.14 -17.82 11.99
C ILE A 25 13.72 -19.13 12.68
N ILE A 26 12.45 -19.49 12.60
CA ILE A 26 11.89 -20.81 12.95
C ILE A 26 11.72 -21.61 11.65
N GLY A 27 12.12 -22.88 11.65
CA GLY A 27 12.12 -23.70 10.44
C GLY A 27 13.25 -23.30 9.49
N GLY A 28 13.05 -23.58 8.21
CA GLY A 28 13.97 -23.37 7.09
C GLY A 28 13.21 -23.06 5.79
N GLY A 29 13.79 -23.42 4.65
CA GLY A 29 13.25 -23.00 3.35
C GLY A 29 13.44 -21.50 3.10
N SER A 30 12.54 -20.91 2.30
CA SER A 30 12.56 -19.47 2.01
C SER A 30 11.98 -18.66 3.17
N ILE A 31 12.47 -17.44 3.36
CA ILE A 31 11.87 -16.45 4.27
C ILE A 31 10.92 -15.49 3.55
N GLY A 32 10.84 -15.56 2.22
CA GLY A 32 10.06 -14.62 1.40
C GLY A 32 10.73 -13.26 1.22
N GLY A 33 10.16 -12.43 0.34
CA GLY A 33 10.63 -11.10 0.00
C GLY A 33 10.62 -10.17 1.21
N LYS A 34 9.45 -9.89 1.79
CA LYS A 34 9.32 -8.94 2.91
C LYS A 34 10.32 -9.19 4.04
N ALA A 35 10.55 -10.45 4.38
CA ALA A 35 11.54 -10.82 5.39
C ALA A 35 12.98 -10.55 4.93
N GLN A 36 13.32 -10.83 3.66
CA GLN A 36 14.62 -10.44 3.08
C GLN A 36 14.82 -8.92 3.15
N GLY A 37 13.81 -8.12 2.80
CA GLY A 37 13.86 -6.66 2.95
C GLY A 37 14.10 -6.21 4.39
N LEU A 38 13.44 -6.83 5.38
CA LEU A 38 13.68 -6.56 6.81
C LEU A 38 15.09 -6.94 7.27
N VAL A 39 15.59 -8.10 6.83
CA VAL A 39 16.93 -8.60 7.14
C VAL A 39 18.01 -7.69 6.54
N PHE A 40 17.77 -7.22 5.31
CA PHE A 40 18.57 -6.19 4.67
C PHE A 40 18.57 -4.90 5.48
N LEU A 41 17.41 -4.34 5.85
CA LEU A 41 17.32 -3.12 6.65
C LEU A 41 18.04 -3.26 8.00
N HIS A 42 17.85 -4.39 8.67
CA HIS A 42 18.52 -4.66 9.95
C HIS A 42 20.04 -4.64 9.80
N THR A 43 20.56 -5.25 8.74
CA THR A 43 22.00 -5.33 8.47
C THR A 43 22.57 -3.99 8.00
N LEU A 44 21.80 -3.26 7.18
CA LEU A 44 22.13 -1.93 6.69
C LEU A 44 22.25 -0.96 7.86
N LEU A 45 21.27 -0.92 8.76
CA LEU A 45 21.31 -0.06 9.94
C LEU A 45 22.44 -0.45 10.91
N ALA A 46 22.75 -1.74 11.05
CA ALA A 46 23.81 -2.19 11.93
C ALA A 46 25.23 -1.82 11.43
N LYS A 47 25.42 -1.65 10.12
CA LYS A 47 26.74 -1.43 9.49
C LYS A 47 26.94 -0.04 8.88
N GLY A 48 25.87 0.55 8.35
CA GLY A 48 25.92 1.75 7.51
C GLY A 48 25.26 2.98 8.11
N TYR A 49 24.56 2.85 9.25
CA TYR A 49 23.94 3.97 9.95
C TYR A 49 24.71 4.29 11.23
N ASP A 50 25.13 5.55 11.40
CA ASP A 50 25.74 6.02 12.63
C ASP A 50 24.67 6.65 13.55
N PRO A 51 24.37 6.07 14.73
CA PRO A 51 23.42 6.64 15.68
C PRO A 51 23.77 8.06 16.15
N ALA A 52 25.02 8.50 16.03
CA ALA A 52 25.44 9.85 16.35
C ALA A 52 24.93 10.90 15.35
N GLU A 53 24.49 10.52 14.15
CA GLU A 53 23.88 11.43 13.17
C GLU A 53 22.55 12.02 13.69
N PHE A 54 21.77 11.22 14.45
CA PHE A 54 20.47 11.61 15.00
C PHE A 54 20.31 11.21 16.47
N PRO A 55 21.06 11.83 17.41
CA PRO A 55 21.13 11.37 18.81
C PRO A 55 19.81 11.53 19.58
N SER A 56 18.89 12.38 19.08
CA SER A 56 17.57 12.58 19.67
C SER A 56 16.53 11.54 19.23
N VAL A 57 16.85 10.66 18.27
CA VAL A 57 15.94 9.67 17.70
C VAL A 57 16.57 8.27 17.74
N GLN A 58 15.90 7.33 18.40
CA GLN A 58 16.30 5.93 18.34
C GLN A 58 15.82 5.30 17.03
N VAL A 59 16.74 5.00 16.12
CA VAL A 59 16.44 4.33 14.84
C VAL A 59 16.69 2.83 14.98
N LYS A 60 15.70 2.01 14.65
CA LYS A 60 15.84 0.54 14.67
C LYS A 60 14.89 -0.15 13.70
N VAL A 61 15.18 -1.40 13.36
CA VAL A 61 14.16 -2.34 12.87
C VAL A 61 13.49 -2.96 14.10
N PRO A 62 12.15 -2.94 14.23
CA PRO A 62 11.46 -3.62 15.33
C PRO A 62 11.79 -5.10 15.35
N ALA A 63 11.89 -5.70 16.54
CA ALA A 63 12.23 -7.12 16.66
C ALA A 63 11.23 -7.98 15.86
N PHE A 64 11.76 -8.98 15.16
CA PHE A 64 10.94 -9.86 14.32
C PHE A 64 11.43 -11.31 14.37
N THR A 65 10.50 -12.24 14.22
CA THR A 65 10.78 -13.67 14.05
C THR A 65 10.11 -14.15 12.78
N VAL A 66 10.84 -14.83 11.92
CA VAL A 66 10.32 -15.37 10.66
C VAL A 66 10.04 -16.86 10.82
N ILE A 67 8.88 -17.30 10.37
CA ILE A 67 8.54 -18.70 10.16
C ILE A 67 8.83 -19.01 8.69
N GLY A 68 9.74 -19.93 8.44
CA GLY A 68 10.14 -20.33 7.09
C GLY A 68 9.06 -21.12 6.34
N THR A 69 9.17 -21.18 5.02
CA THR A 69 8.18 -21.86 4.15
C THR A 69 8.08 -23.37 4.37
N ASP A 70 9.08 -24.02 4.97
CA ASP A 70 9.00 -25.45 5.31
C ASP A 70 7.92 -25.75 6.36
N VAL A 71 7.67 -24.82 7.29
CA VAL A 71 6.59 -24.92 8.27
C VAL A 71 5.23 -24.78 7.59
N PHE A 72 5.14 -23.97 6.53
CA PHE A 72 3.94 -23.88 5.69
C PHE A 72 3.67 -25.21 5.00
N ASP A 73 4.69 -25.80 4.34
CA ASP A 73 4.56 -27.12 3.69
C ASP A 73 4.09 -28.19 4.70
N ALA A 74 4.76 -28.26 5.85
CA ALA A 74 4.41 -29.22 6.90
C ALA A 74 2.98 -29.00 7.44
N PHE A 75 2.53 -27.75 7.55
CA PHE A 75 1.16 -27.45 7.95
C PHE A 75 0.14 -27.89 6.90
N MET A 76 0.41 -27.63 5.62
CA MET A 76 -0.48 -28.01 4.52
C MET A 76 -0.62 -29.53 4.41
N GLU A 77 0.48 -30.27 4.48
CA GLU A 77 0.52 -31.73 4.43
C GLU A 77 -0.16 -32.36 5.66
N HIS A 78 0.19 -31.90 6.86
CA HIS A 78 -0.34 -32.44 8.12
C HIS A 78 -1.87 -32.36 8.19
N ASN A 79 -2.45 -31.33 7.59
CA ASN A 79 -3.88 -31.06 7.61
C ASN A 79 -4.61 -31.46 6.32
N ARG A 80 -3.91 -32.05 5.33
CA ARG A 80 -4.45 -32.44 4.01
C ARG A 80 -5.20 -31.31 3.30
N LEU A 81 -4.64 -30.10 3.36
CA LEU A 81 -5.33 -28.89 2.89
C LEU A 81 -5.33 -28.75 1.37
N TYR A 82 -4.35 -29.34 0.66
CA TYR A 82 -4.30 -29.28 -0.80
C TYR A 82 -5.52 -29.94 -1.45
N GLU A 83 -5.90 -31.15 -1.02
CA GLU A 83 -7.09 -31.86 -1.52
C GLU A 83 -8.39 -31.05 -1.31
N PHE A 84 -8.49 -30.36 -0.17
CA PHE A 84 -9.65 -29.51 0.12
C PHE A 84 -9.73 -28.30 -0.82
N LEU A 85 -8.59 -27.68 -1.14
CA LEU A 85 -8.52 -26.48 -1.97
C LEU A 85 -8.82 -26.75 -3.45
N GLU A 86 -8.63 -27.98 -3.94
CA GLU A 86 -8.98 -28.38 -5.32
C GLU A 86 -10.46 -28.12 -5.65
N SER A 87 -11.33 -28.11 -4.64
CA SER A 87 -12.76 -27.82 -4.81
C SER A 87 -13.12 -26.36 -5.06
N GLY A 88 -12.14 -25.44 -5.01
CA GLY A 88 -12.36 -23.99 -5.15
C GLY A 88 -13.32 -23.39 -4.11
N PRO A 89 -13.14 -23.66 -2.80
CA PRO A 89 -14.04 -23.18 -1.76
C PRO A 89 -13.97 -21.64 -1.59
N ALA A 90 -15.04 -21.04 -1.06
CA ALA A 90 -15.06 -19.60 -0.78
C ALA A 90 -14.12 -19.23 0.38
N ASP A 91 -13.60 -17.99 0.37
CA ASP A 91 -12.59 -17.48 1.34
C ASP A 91 -12.95 -17.74 2.81
N HIS A 92 -14.20 -17.50 3.20
CA HIS A 92 -14.64 -17.74 4.58
C HIS A 92 -14.60 -19.23 4.97
N VAL A 93 -14.85 -20.14 4.02
CA VAL A 93 -14.74 -21.59 4.24
C VAL A 93 -13.27 -21.98 4.37
N ILE A 94 -12.40 -21.45 3.50
CA ILE A 94 -10.95 -21.64 3.57
C ILE A 94 -10.43 -21.21 4.94
N ALA A 95 -10.74 -19.98 5.35
CA ALA A 95 -10.30 -19.44 6.63
C ALA A 95 -10.73 -20.33 7.80
N ASN A 96 -11.99 -20.77 7.83
CA ASN A 96 -12.49 -21.65 8.88
C ASN A 96 -11.82 -23.03 8.91
N VAL A 97 -11.50 -23.62 7.76
CA VAL A 97 -10.80 -24.91 7.69
C VAL A 97 -9.36 -24.77 8.18
N PHE A 98 -8.64 -23.72 7.74
CA PHE A 98 -7.29 -23.43 8.21
C PHE A 98 -7.25 -23.15 9.71
N GLN A 99 -8.27 -22.46 10.27
CA GLN A 99 -8.35 -22.23 11.71
C GLN A 99 -8.42 -23.53 12.53
N LYS A 100 -9.02 -24.58 11.98
CA LYS A 100 -9.10 -25.92 12.61
C LYS A 100 -7.80 -26.73 12.50
N GLY A 101 -6.88 -26.36 11.60
CA GLY A 101 -5.64 -27.10 11.39
C GLY A 101 -4.70 -27.09 12.60
N SER A 102 -3.83 -28.08 12.72
CA SER A 102 -2.80 -28.16 13.76
C SER A 102 -1.40 -27.98 13.18
N PHE A 103 -0.52 -27.37 13.97
CA PHE A 103 0.91 -27.32 13.65
C PHE A 103 1.64 -28.55 14.22
N PRO A 104 2.78 -28.95 13.63
CA PRO A 104 3.67 -29.93 14.24
C PRO A 104 4.11 -29.52 15.66
N GLY A 105 4.25 -30.49 16.57
CA GLY A 105 4.55 -30.22 17.98
C GLY A 105 5.86 -29.44 18.22
N SER A 106 6.87 -29.60 17.35
CA SER A 106 8.10 -28.83 17.40
C SER A 106 7.83 -27.34 17.22
N VAL A 107 7.08 -26.96 16.18
CA VAL A 107 6.73 -25.57 15.85
C VAL A 107 5.86 -24.93 16.93
N ILE A 108 4.92 -25.69 17.51
CA ILE A 108 4.09 -25.24 18.64
C ILE A 108 4.96 -24.76 19.82
N GLY A 109 5.99 -25.54 20.17
CA GLY A 109 6.91 -25.18 21.24
C GLY A 109 7.70 -23.91 20.96
N ASP A 110 8.15 -23.70 19.72
CA ASP A 110 8.86 -22.49 19.32
C ASP A 110 7.95 -21.26 19.33
N LEU A 111 6.73 -21.37 18.79
CA LEU A 111 5.74 -20.28 18.79
C LEU A 111 5.32 -19.87 20.20
N ARG A 112 5.25 -20.80 21.15
CA ARG A 112 5.00 -20.46 22.56
C ARG A 112 6.17 -19.69 23.18
N ALA A 113 7.41 -20.06 22.85
CA ALA A 113 8.60 -19.34 23.28
C ALA A 113 8.69 -17.93 22.65
N VAL A 114 8.29 -17.76 21.39
CA VAL A 114 8.13 -16.45 20.74
C VAL A 114 7.17 -15.56 21.55
N VAL A 115 5.99 -16.03 21.90
CA VAL A 115 5.02 -15.23 22.68
C VAL A 115 5.55 -14.81 24.05
N LEU A 116 6.45 -15.61 24.63
CA LEU A 116 7.12 -15.28 25.89
C LEU A 116 8.15 -14.15 25.71
N SER A 117 8.87 -14.09 24.59
CA SER A 117 9.89 -13.07 24.32
C SER A 117 9.28 -11.71 23.96
N TYR A 118 8.11 -11.67 23.32
CA TYR A 118 7.42 -10.43 22.97
C TYR A 118 6.40 -9.98 24.04
N LYS A 119 6.46 -8.70 24.42
CA LYS A 119 5.56 -8.08 25.42
C LYS A 119 4.63 -7.01 24.88
N HIS A 120 4.82 -6.61 23.63
CA HIS A 120 4.06 -5.57 22.94
C HIS A 120 3.18 -6.19 21.85
N PRO A 121 2.19 -5.45 21.32
CA PRO A 121 1.39 -5.90 20.18
C PRO A 121 2.25 -6.40 19.02
N LEU A 122 1.74 -7.40 18.31
CA LEU A 122 2.45 -8.07 17.23
C LEU A 122 1.70 -7.89 15.92
N ALA A 123 2.42 -7.62 14.85
CA ALA A 123 1.96 -7.74 13.48
C ALA A 123 2.42 -9.09 12.93
N VAL A 124 1.47 -9.92 12.53
CA VAL A 124 1.70 -11.19 11.83
C VAL A 124 1.47 -10.93 10.35
N ARG A 125 2.55 -10.94 9.56
CA ARG A 125 2.58 -10.51 8.16
C ARG A 125 2.92 -11.70 7.27
N SER A 126 2.31 -11.77 6.09
CA SER A 126 2.78 -12.63 5.01
C SER A 126 4.21 -12.27 4.59
N SER A 127 4.94 -13.25 4.06
CA SER A 127 6.22 -13.08 3.37
C SER A 127 6.32 -14.11 2.25
N SER A 128 5.79 -13.77 1.07
CA SER A 128 5.84 -14.64 -0.11
C SER A 128 7.19 -14.53 -0.80
N LYS A 129 7.62 -15.58 -1.52
CA LYS A 129 8.85 -15.53 -2.33
C LYS A 129 8.80 -14.44 -3.42
N LEU A 130 7.60 -14.18 -3.92
CA LEU A 130 7.38 -13.32 -5.06
C LEU A 130 7.17 -11.85 -4.64
N GLU A 131 6.99 -11.58 -3.33
CA GLU A 131 6.76 -10.24 -2.76
C GLU A 131 7.82 -9.17 -3.05
N ASP A 132 9.06 -9.57 -3.32
CA ASP A 132 10.18 -8.64 -3.61
C ASP A 132 10.90 -8.98 -4.93
N ALA A 133 10.27 -9.75 -5.82
CA ALA A 133 10.81 -9.86 -7.17
C ALA A 133 10.62 -8.52 -7.87
N LEU A 134 11.72 -7.87 -8.29
CA LEU A 134 11.72 -6.53 -8.90
C LEU A 134 10.67 -6.36 -10.01
N TYR A 135 10.36 -7.42 -10.75
CA TYR A 135 9.42 -7.41 -11.87
C TYR A 135 8.08 -8.09 -11.55
N GLU A 136 7.82 -8.45 -10.28
CA GLU A 136 6.55 -9.09 -9.86
C GLU A 136 5.78 -8.23 -8.83
N PRO A 137 4.58 -7.72 -9.18
CA PRO A 137 3.75 -6.75 -8.41
C PRO A 137 3.12 -7.18 -7.08
N PHE A 138 3.81 -7.74 -6.10
CA PHE A 138 3.11 -8.42 -4.99
C PHE A 138 2.61 -7.54 -3.81
N ALA A 139 2.57 -6.22 -3.96
CA ALA A 139 2.25 -5.31 -2.86
C ALA A 139 0.73 -5.29 -2.53
N GLY A 140 0.39 -5.72 -1.31
CA GLY A 140 -0.97 -5.55 -0.76
C GLY A 140 -1.99 -6.64 -1.06
N ILE A 141 -1.55 -7.73 -1.69
CA ILE A 141 -2.39 -8.90 -1.92
C ILE A 141 -2.56 -9.70 -0.63
N TYR A 142 -1.49 -9.80 0.14
CA TYR A 142 -1.42 -10.68 1.28
C TYR A 142 -1.69 -9.94 2.58
N SER A 143 -2.40 -10.63 3.47
CA SER A 143 -2.97 -10.06 4.68
C SER A 143 -1.91 -9.76 5.75
N THR A 144 -2.23 -8.83 6.65
CA THR A 144 -1.51 -8.62 7.91
C THR A 144 -2.49 -8.64 9.07
N LYS A 145 -2.28 -9.51 10.05
CA LYS A 145 -3.12 -9.58 11.24
C LYS A 145 -2.36 -9.05 12.44
N MET A 146 -2.85 -7.96 13.03
CA MET A 146 -2.28 -7.42 14.26
C MET A 146 -3.00 -7.99 15.48
N ILE A 147 -2.25 -8.38 16.50
CA ILE A 147 -2.77 -8.91 17.77
C ILE A 147 -2.26 -8.08 18.94
N PRO A 148 -3.06 -7.92 20.01
CA PRO A 148 -2.73 -6.99 21.10
C PRO A 148 -1.63 -7.52 22.02
N ASN A 149 -1.46 -8.85 22.11
CA ASN A 149 -0.42 -9.52 22.90
C ASN A 149 -0.25 -9.00 24.35
N ASN A 150 -1.34 -8.50 24.96
CA ASN A 150 -1.33 -7.82 26.25
C ASN A 150 -2.04 -8.59 27.38
N GLN A 151 -2.51 -9.82 27.10
CA GLN A 151 -3.17 -10.66 28.09
C GLN A 151 -2.17 -11.20 29.13
N VAL A 152 -2.61 -11.31 30.38
CA VAL A 152 -1.77 -11.80 31.49
C VAL A 152 -1.35 -13.25 31.24
N GLU A 153 -2.28 -14.08 30.79
CA GLU A 153 -2.04 -15.49 30.49
C GLU A 153 -1.31 -15.64 29.16
N THR A 154 -0.12 -16.26 29.20
CA THR A 154 0.66 -16.60 28.01
C THR A 154 -0.13 -17.49 27.06
N ASP A 155 -0.99 -18.37 27.57
CA ASP A 155 -1.76 -19.28 26.72
C ASP A 155 -2.77 -18.52 25.87
N VAL A 156 -3.44 -17.50 26.40
CA VAL A 156 -4.34 -16.66 25.61
C VAL A 156 -3.57 -15.91 24.52
N ARG A 157 -2.40 -15.35 24.85
CA ARG A 157 -1.53 -14.68 23.86
C ARG A 157 -1.05 -15.65 22.77
N PHE A 158 -0.74 -16.88 23.16
CA PHE A 158 -0.31 -17.94 22.26
C PHE A 158 -1.42 -18.38 21.30
N HIS A 159 -2.64 -18.58 21.79
CA HIS A 159 -3.78 -18.93 20.93
C HIS A 159 -4.01 -17.86 19.86
N LYS A 160 -3.99 -16.57 20.24
CA LYS A 160 -4.14 -15.46 19.29
C LYS A 160 -3.03 -15.42 18.24
N LEU A 161 -1.79 -15.71 18.63
CA LEU A 161 -0.68 -15.79 17.67
C LEU A 161 -0.91 -16.94 16.67
N ILE A 162 -1.28 -18.12 17.16
CA ILE A 162 -1.54 -19.29 16.31
C ILE A 162 -2.68 -18.99 15.33
N GLU A 163 -3.78 -18.41 15.79
CA GLU A 163 -4.91 -18.01 14.96
C GLU A 163 -4.50 -16.99 13.89
N ALA A 164 -3.64 -16.03 14.26
CA ALA A 164 -3.12 -15.05 13.31
C ALA A 164 -2.23 -15.70 12.24
N VAL A 165 -1.32 -16.63 12.61
CA VAL A 165 -0.48 -17.36 11.64
C VAL A 165 -1.35 -18.21 10.69
N LYS A 166 -2.36 -18.92 11.22
CA LYS A 166 -3.31 -19.69 10.41
C LYS A 166 -4.11 -18.83 9.45
N PHE A 167 -4.52 -17.64 9.90
CA PHE A 167 -5.19 -16.67 9.03
C PHE A 167 -4.28 -16.21 7.89
N ILE A 168 -2.99 -15.93 8.16
CA ILE A 168 -2.04 -15.59 7.09
C ILE A 168 -1.88 -16.74 6.09
N TYR A 169 -1.73 -17.98 6.56
CA TYR A 169 -1.68 -19.15 5.67
C TYR A 169 -2.95 -19.33 4.83
N ALA A 170 -4.13 -19.10 5.42
CA ALA A 170 -5.39 -19.13 4.70
C ALA A 170 -5.46 -18.05 3.62
N SER A 171 -4.95 -16.85 3.92
CA SER A 171 -5.00 -15.70 3.02
C SER A 171 -4.25 -15.90 1.70
N THR A 172 -3.27 -16.81 1.67
CA THR A 172 -2.59 -17.25 0.44
C THR A 172 -3.56 -17.81 -0.60
N PHE A 173 -4.68 -18.37 -0.14
CA PHE A 173 -5.67 -19.05 -0.97
C PHE A 173 -6.98 -18.26 -1.15
N PHE A 174 -7.05 -17.04 -0.63
CA PHE A 174 -8.21 -16.18 -0.87
C PHE A 174 -8.29 -15.73 -2.31
N SER A 175 -9.50 -15.42 -2.77
CA SER A 175 -9.76 -15.07 -4.18
C SER A 175 -8.80 -13.99 -4.68
N ILE A 176 -8.57 -12.93 -3.89
CA ILE A 176 -7.65 -11.82 -4.22
C ILE A 176 -6.23 -12.31 -4.53
N ALA A 177 -5.70 -13.23 -3.72
CA ALA A 177 -4.36 -13.79 -3.92
C ALA A 177 -4.29 -14.75 -5.10
N GLN A 178 -5.33 -15.58 -5.27
CA GLN A 178 -5.42 -16.56 -6.35
C GLN A 178 -5.67 -15.91 -7.72
N ASP A 179 -6.46 -14.84 -7.76
CA ASP A 179 -6.67 -14.01 -8.95
C ASP A 179 -5.33 -13.44 -9.39
N TYR A 180 -4.59 -12.83 -8.45
CA TYR A 180 -3.29 -12.24 -8.71
C TYR A 180 -2.26 -13.26 -9.24
N LEU A 181 -2.13 -14.43 -8.62
CA LEU A 181 -1.15 -15.46 -9.04
C LEU A 181 -1.36 -15.87 -10.50
N ARG A 182 -2.63 -16.03 -10.91
CA ARG A 182 -3.02 -16.32 -12.30
C ARG A 182 -2.58 -15.22 -13.28
N GLU A 183 -2.42 -13.98 -12.83
CA GLU A 183 -1.96 -12.87 -13.69
C GLU A 183 -0.45 -12.89 -13.93
N THR A 184 0.31 -13.37 -12.95
CA THR A 184 1.77 -13.46 -13.02
C THR A 184 2.29 -14.72 -13.73
N GLN A 185 1.40 -15.53 -14.34
CA GLN A 185 1.72 -16.85 -14.93
C GLN A 185 2.35 -17.85 -13.92
N ASN A 186 2.20 -17.58 -12.62
CA ASN A 186 2.63 -18.47 -11.57
C ASN A 186 1.51 -19.49 -11.27
N GLU A 187 1.87 -20.75 -11.04
CA GLU A 187 0.88 -21.75 -10.65
C GLU A 187 0.47 -21.55 -9.19
N PRO A 188 -0.83 -21.36 -8.88
CA PRO A 188 -1.26 -21.04 -7.54
C PRO A 188 -0.92 -22.12 -6.49
N HIS A 189 -0.78 -23.37 -6.92
CA HIS A 189 -0.42 -24.50 -6.05
C HIS A 189 1.06 -24.56 -5.65
N HIS A 190 1.93 -23.79 -6.32
CA HIS A 190 3.36 -23.74 -6.00
C HIS A 190 3.72 -22.57 -5.07
N GLU A 191 2.78 -21.68 -4.77
CA GLU A 191 3.05 -20.54 -3.91
C GLU A 191 3.18 -20.99 -2.45
N LYS A 192 4.29 -20.60 -1.83
CA LYS A 192 4.61 -20.90 -0.44
C LYS A 192 4.70 -19.62 0.37
N MET A 193 4.24 -19.70 1.61
CA MET A 193 4.14 -18.53 2.48
C MET A 193 5.05 -18.66 3.69
N ALA A 194 6.04 -17.77 3.80
CA ALA A 194 6.70 -17.52 5.09
C ALA A 194 5.87 -16.50 5.88
N VAL A 195 6.07 -16.44 7.19
CA VAL A 195 5.32 -15.53 8.08
C VAL A 195 6.27 -14.73 8.96
N ILE A 196 6.07 -13.42 9.02
CA ILE A 196 6.84 -12.53 9.88
C ILE A 196 6.00 -12.20 11.10
N ILE A 197 6.52 -12.48 12.29
CA ILE A 197 5.97 -12.02 13.56
C ILE A 197 6.82 -10.85 14.01
N GLN A 198 6.28 -9.63 13.93
CA GLN A 198 7.02 -8.40 14.19
C GLN A 198 6.38 -7.57 15.29
N GLU A 199 7.19 -6.97 16.15
CA GLU A 199 6.71 -6.00 17.13
C GLU A 199 6.09 -4.77 16.46
N VAL A 200 4.88 -4.38 16.86
CA VAL A 200 4.24 -3.15 16.36
C VAL A 200 4.93 -1.94 16.98
N VAL A 201 5.38 -1.01 16.14
CA VAL A 201 5.87 0.29 16.61
C VAL A 201 4.69 1.11 17.09
N GLY A 202 4.73 1.53 18.36
CA GLY A 202 3.67 2.34 18.93
C GLY A 202 3.84 2.58 20.41
N ARG A 203 2.89 3.31 20.99
CA ARG A 203 2.78 3.53 22.43
C ARG A 203 1.38 3.20 22.90
N ARG A 204 1.30 2.77 24.16
CA ARG A 204 0.03 2.54 24.85
C ARG A 204 -0.55 3.88 25.32
N HIS A 205 -1.79 4.14 24.92
CA HIS A 205 -2.63 5.24 25.35
C HIS A 205 -3.95 4.66 25.90
N GLY A 206 -3.98 4.36 27.20
CA GLY A 206 -5.09 3.64 27.82
C GLY A 206 -5.30 2.27 27.17
N ASP A 207 -6.43 2.12 26.46
CA ASP A 207 -6.84 0.90 25.76
C ASP A 207 -6.47 0.91 24.26
N ARG A 208 -5.69 1.89 23.80
CA ARG A 208 -5.24 2.01 22.42
C ARG A 208 -3.73 1.85 22.33
N PHE A 209 -3.25 1.26 21.25
CA PHE A 209 -1.82 1.22 20.93
C PHE A 209 -1.56 1.59 19.48
N TYR A 210 -0.80 2.65 19.26
CA TYR A 210 -0.50 3.14 17.91
C TYR A 210 0.77 4.01 17.90
N PRO A 211 1.45 4.16 16.75
CA PRO A 211 2.52 5.15 16.57
C PRO A 211 1.93 6.53 16.30
N THR A 212 2.61 7.57 16.74
CA THR A 212 2.15 8.96 16.48
C THR A 212 2.21 9.28 14.99
N ILE A 213 3.20 8.72 14.29
CA ILE A 213 3.42 8.91 12.85
C ILE A 213 3.61 7.54 12.21
N SER A 214 2.94 7.28 11.11
CA SER A 214 3.30 6.23 10.15
C SER A 214 3.49 6.86 8.78
N GLY A 215 4.29 6.23 7.93
CA GLY A 215 4.52 6.78 6.61
C GLY A 215 5.16 5.83 5.62
N VAL A 216 5.10 6.24 4.36
CA VAL A 216 5.76 5.60 3.23
C VAL A 216 6.59 6.67 2.53
N ALA A 217 7.89 6.44 2.47
CA ALA A 217 8.86 7.31 1.80
C ALA A 217 9.35 6.65 0.52
N ARG A 218 9.33 7.38 -0.59
CA ARG A 218 9.82 6.93 -1.90
C ARG A 218 10.89 7.89 -2.38
N SER A 219 12.00 7.36 -2.86
CA SER A 219 13.07 8.18 -3.44
C SER A 219 12.73 8.69 -4.84
N TYR A 220 11.78 8.06 -5.52
CA TYR A 220 11.25 8.51 -6.81
C TYR A 220 9.76 8.83 -6.74
N ASN A 221 9.37 9.98 -7.29
CA ASN A 221 7.99 10.44 -7.36
C ASN A 221 7.52 10.50 -8.82
N PHE A 222 6.52 9.69 -9.17
CA PHE A 222 5.97 9.66 -10.52
C PHE A 222 5.09 10.88 -10.86
N TYR A 223 4.59 11.60 -9.85
CA TYR A 223 3.79 12.82 -10.01
C TYR A 223 4.30 13.92 -9.06
N PRO A 224 5.44 14.54 -9.39
CA PRO A 224 5.94 15.66 -8.59
C PRO A 224 5.01 16.87 -8.69
N VAL A 225 4.70 17.47 -7.54
CA VAL A 225 3.86 18.67 -7.41
C VAL A 225 4.69 19.87 -6.97
N GLY A 226 4.20 21.09 -7.20
CA GLY A 226 4.85 22.30 -6.70
C GLY A 226 6.26 22.58 -7.28
N GLY A 227 6.51 22.11 -8.51
CA GLY A 227 7.80 22.27 -9.17
C GLY A 227 8.92 21.38 -8.59
N ALA A 228 8.55 20.33 -7.84
CA ALA A 228 9.48 19.27 -7.47
C ALA A 228 9.92 18.47 -8.71
N LYS A 229 11.04 17.75 -8.60
CA LYS A 229 11.48 16.79 -9.63
C LYS A 229 11.12 15.35 -9.21
N PRO A 230 10.99 14.40 -10.16
CA PRO A 230 10.76 13.01 -9.82
C PRO A 230 11.81 12.44 -8.84
N GLU A 231 13.08 12.80 -9.01
CA GLU A 231 14.20 12.35 -8.17
C GLU A 231 14.26 13.04 -6.80
N GLU A 232 13.39 14.05 -6.56
CA GLU A 232 13.25 14.68 -5.24
C GLU A 232 12.27 13.90 -4.33
N GLY A 233 11.76 12.74 -4.79
CA GLY A 233 10.99 11.78 -3.99
C GLY A 233 9.63 12.26 -3.49
N VAL A 234 8.95 11.40 -2.72
CA VAL A 234 7.68 11.71 -2.04
C VAL A 234 7.56 10.94 -0.73
N VAL A 235 7.11 11.63 0.31
CA VAL A 235 6.79 11.04 1.63
C VAL A 235 5.32 11.26 1.91
N ASN A 236 4.62 10.18 2.26
CA ASN A 236 3.23 10.22 2.72
C ASN A 236 3.20 9.90 4.21
N LEU A 237 2.63 10.80 5.03
CA LEU A 237 2.52 10.66 6.48
C LEU A 237 1.06 10.50 6.92
N ALA A 238 0.81 9.70 7.95
CA ALA A 238 -0.47 9.60 8.63
C ALA A 238 -0.30 9.48 10.14
N LEU A 239 -1.33 9.86 10.88
CA LEU A 239 -1.50 9.56 12.29
C LEU A 239 -1.96 8.10 12.45
N GLY A 240 -1.43 7.40 13.45
CA GLY A 240 -1.84 6.04 13.80
C GLY A 240 -1.13 4.97 12.98
N LEU A 241 -1.68 3.76 12.96
CA LEU A 241 -1.10 2.63 12.24
C LEU A 241 -1.04 2.89 10.72
N GLY A 242 0.01 2.39 10.06
CA GLY A 242 0.29 2.60 8.63
C GLY A 242 -0.78 2.10 7.66
N LYS A 243 -1.76 1.30 8.14
CA LYS A 243 -2.91 0.85 7.35
C LYS A 243 -3.63 2.01 6.65
N SER A 244 -3.68 3.19 7.27
CA SER A 244 -4.27 4.39 6.66
C SER A 244 -3.56 4.84 5.38
N VAL A 245 -2.22 4.81 5.34
CA VAL A 245 -1.45 5.20 4.15
C VAL A 245 -1.52 4.10 3.10
N VAL A 246 -1.29 2.87 3.54
CA VAL A 246 -1.15 1.67 2.71
C VAL A 246 -2.45 1.33 1.97
N ASP A 247 -3.60 1.45 2.64
CA ASP A 247 -4.93 1.22 2.02
C ASP A 247 -5.39 2.42 1.17
N GLY A 248 -4.54 3.43 0.93
CA GLY A 248 -4.88 4.60 0.13
C GLY A 248 -5.82 5.59 0.82
N GLY A 249 -5.86 5.59 2.15
CA GLY A 249 -6.59 6.57 2.94
C GLY A 249 -5.99 7.97 2.86
N VAL A 250 -6.56 8.88 3.64
CA VAL A 250 -6.09 10.27 3.73
C VAL A 250 -4.71 10.33 4.38
N SER A 251 -3.75 10.93 3.70
CA SER A 251 -2.37 11.12 4.18
C SER A 251 -1.82 12.47 3.75
N TRP A 252 -0.79 12.94 4.46
CA TRP A 252 -0.08 14.17 4.18
C TRP A 252 1.14 13.89 3.29
N ALA A 253 1.06 14.29 2.03
CA ALA A 253 2.11 14.05 1.04
C ALA A 253 3.04 15.28 0.89
N TYR A 254 4.35 15.07 0.87
CA TYR A 254 5.31 16.14 0.61
C TYR A 254 6.60 15.60 -0.05
N SER A 255 7.39 16.46 -0.69
CA SER A 255 8.71 16.06 -1.21
C SER A 255 9.75 16.17 -0.10
N PRO A 256 10.55 15.12 0.17
CA PRO A 256 11.60 15.14 1.19
C PRO A 256 12.62 16.25 0.95
N ALA A 257 12.94 16.61 -0.30
CA ALA A 257 13.83 17.73 -0.62
C ALA A 257 13.21 19.11 -0.31
N ARG A 258 11.88 19.19 -0.12
CA ARG A 258 11.11 20.43 0.07
C ARG A 258 10.04 20.28 1.17
N PRO A 259 10.41 19.94 2.42
CA PRO A 259 9.46 19.56 3.48
C PRO A 259 8.57 20.70 3.98
N ARG A 260 8.93 21.95 3.66
CA ARG A 260 8.18 23.15 4.06
C ARG A 260 7.17 23.62 3.02
N VAL A 261 7.24 23.07 1.81
CA VAL A 261 6.25 23.36 0.77
C VAL A 261 4.99 22.63 1.16
N SER A 262 3.93 23.39 1.42
CA SER A 262 2.63 22.79 1.68
C SER A 262 2.15 22.05 0.42
N PRO A 263 1.41 20.94 0.58
CA PRO A 263 0.77 20.28 -0.55
C PRO A 263 -0.09 21.30 -1.31
N PRO A 264 -0.34 21.09 -2.61
CA PRO A 264 -1.01 22.03 -3.51
C PRO A 264 -2.51 22.23 -3.22
N PHE A 265 -2.95 22.03 -1.99
CA PHE A 265 -4.31 22.30 -1.53
C PHE A 265 -4.63 23.79 -1.66
N GLY A 266 -5.48 24.13 -2.62
CA GLY A 266 -5.75 25.50 -3.06
C GLY A 266 -6.29 26.43 -1.96
N SER A 267 -7.24 25.98 -1.13
CA SER A 267 -7.86 26.79 -0.08
C SER A 267 -7.89 26.11 1.29
N ILE A 268 -7.97 26.90 2.38
CA ILE A 268 -8.09 26.38 3.76
C ILE A 268 -9.32 25.46 3.93
N ARG A 269 -10.39 25.70 3.16
CA ARG A 269 -11.57 24.83 3.18
C ARG A 269 -11.27 23.45 2.63
N ASP A 270 -10.36 23.35 1.65
CA ASP A 270 -9.94 22.07 1.08
C ASP A 270 -9.11 21.29 2.10
N TRP A 271 -8.23 21.97 2.84
CA TRP A 271 -7.48 21.33 3.94
C TRP A 271 -8.41 20.75 5.00
N LEU A 272 -9.48 21.45 5.38
CA LEU A 272 -10.45 20.96 6.36
C LEU A 272 -11.23 19.74 5.87
N LYS A 273 -11.46 19.62 4.55
CA LYS A 273 -12.15 18.47 3.95
C LYS A 273 -11.23 17.28 3.72
N GLN A 274 -9.96 17.54 3.45
CA GLN A 274 -8.97 16.53 3.05
C GLN A 274 -8.00 16.16 4.16
N THR A 275 -8.18 16.69 5.38
CA THR A 275 -7.36 16.29 6.52
C THR A 275 -7.82 14.96 7.10
N GLN A 276 -6.88 14.20 7.64
CA GLN A 276 -7.17 12.94 8.31
C GLN A 276 -8.01 13.20 9.56
N THR A 277 -9.22 12.64 9.62
CA THR A 277 -10.13 12.75 10.78
C THR A 277 -10.19 11.48 11.63
N GLU A 278 -9.82 10.33 11.05
CA GLU A 278 -9.82 9.01 11.68
C GLU A 278 -8.45 8.33 11.54
N PHE A 279 -8.11 7.46 12.48
CA PHE A 279 -6.90 6.65 12.43
C PHE A 279 -7.08 5.28 13.06
N TRP A 280 -6.23 4.33 12.65
CA TRP A 280 -6.23 2.97 13.18
C TRP A 280 -5.32 2.85 14.40
N ALA A 281 -5.78 2.07 15.40
CA ALA A 281 -5.00 1.65 16.56
C ALA A 281 -5.25 0.17 16.88
N VAL A 282 -4.30 -0.48 17.55
CA VAL A 282 -4.52 -1.81 18.13
C VAL A 282 -5.33 -1.66 19.42
N ASN A 283 -6.43 -2.41 19.52
CA ASN A 283 -7.28 -2.44 20.71
C ASN A 283 -6.63 -3.28 21.81
N LEU A 284 -6.26 -2.61 22.91
CA LEU A 284 -5.76 -3.23 24.14
C LEU A 284 -6.83 -3.39 25.22
N GLY A 285 -8.02 -2.84 25.01
CA GLY A 285 -9.12 -2.86 25.97
C GLY A 285 -9.88 -4.17 25.95
N LYS A 286 -11.21 -4.08 26.04
CA LYS A 286 -12.08 -5.26 26.01
C LYS A 286 -11.88 -6.02 24.69
N PRO A 287 -11.63 -7.34 24.74
CA PRO A 287 -11.56 -8.15 23.53
C PRO A 287 -12.82 -8.00 22.69
N PRO A 288 -12.69 -7.88 21.36
CA PRO A 288 -13.80 -7.83 20.43
C PRO A 288 -14.59 -9.14 20.44
N ALA A 289 -15.68 -9.21 19.66
CA ALA A 289 -16.31 -10.48 19.35
C ALA A 289 -15.28 -11.39 18.66
N TYR A 290 -15.27 -12.67 19.03
CA TYR A 290 -14.34 -13.65 18.47
C TYR A 290 -14.57 -13.79 16.96
N ASP A 291 -13.57 -13.41 16.17
CA ASP A 291 -13.61 -13.48 14.71
C ASP A 291 -12.20 -13.70 14.14
N PRO A 292 -11.65 -14.93 14.27
CA PRO A 292 -10.27 -15.23 13.90
C PRO A 292 -10.04 -15.15 12.39
N ILE A 293 -11.10 -15.09 11.59
CA ILE A 293 -11.05 -14.99 10.12
C ILE A 293 -11.11 -13.54 9.63
N HIS A 294 -11.27 -12.56 10.51
CA HIS A 294 -11.26 -11.16 10.15
C HIS A 294 -9.87 -10.53 10.39
N GLU A 295 -9.34 -9.83 9.38
CA GLU A 295 -8.02 -9.17 9.45
C GLU A 295 -7.98 -8.12 10.57
N THR A 296 -9.05 -7.33 10.68
CA THR A 296 -9.12 -6.16 11.58
C THR A 296 -9.72 -6.47 12.95
N GLU A 297 -9.86 -7.76 13.32
CA GLU A 297 -10.48 -8.21 14.58
C GLU A 297 -10.03 -7.36 15.79
N TYR A 298 -8.72 -7.14 15.95
CA TYR A 298 -8.14 -6.41 17.07
C TYR A 298 -7.79 -4.94 16.76
N LEU A 299 -8.28 -4.39 15.65
CA LEU A 299 -8.08 -3.00 15.28
C LEU A 299 -9.33 -2.18 15.59
N VAL A 300 -9.11 -0.93 15.99
CA VAL A 300 -10.18 0.06 16.21
C VAL A 300 -9.88 1.33 15.42
N LYS A 301 -10.95 1.95 14.91
CA LYS A 301 -10.89 3.30 14.36
C LYS A 301 -11.11 4.32 15.49
N CYS A 302 -10.19 5.24 15.61
CA CYS A 302 -10.21 6.36 16.55
C CYS A 302 -10.35 7.68 15.79
N ASN A 303 -10.75 8.76 16.46
CA ASN A 303 -10.87 10.08 15.86
C ASN A 303 -9.88 11.10 16.49
N LEU A 304 -9.79 12.31 15.93
CA LEU A 304 -8.86 13.33 16.42
C LEU A 304 -9.06 13.72 17.89
N ASN A 305 -10.26 13.61 18.46
CA ASN A 305 -10.48 13.88 19.89
C ASN A 305 -9.80 12.83 20.76
N ASP A 306 -9.80 11.56 20.34
CA ASP A 306 -9.05 10.49 21.03
C ASP A 306 -7.55 10.81 21.02
N ALA A 307 -7.00 11.18 19.86
CA ALA A 307 -5.57 11.52 19.74
C ALA A 307 -5.19 12.80 20.51
N GLU A 308 -6.11 13.76 20.62
CA GLU A 308 -5.91 14.97 21.41
C GLU A 308 -5.89 14.66 22.91
N TYR A 309 -6.83 13.84 23.38
CA TYR A 309 -6.84 13.32 24.75
C TYR A 309 -5.57 12.53 25.07
N ASP A 310 -5.11 11.72 24.11
CA ASP A 310 -3.88 10.93 24.21
C ASP A 310 -2.59 11.79 24.12
N GLY A 311 -2.72 13.11 23.86
CA GLY A 311 -1.60 14.05 23.77
C GLY A 311 -0.72 13.87 22.52
N SER A 312 -1.19 13.10 21.55
CA SER A 312 -0.41 12.70 20.36
C SER A 312 -0.35 13.79 19.27
N LEU A 313 -1.27 14.75 19.30
CA LEU A 313 -1.40 15.77 18.24
C LEU A 313 -0.36 16.89 18.30
N ARG A 314 0.35 17.06 19.42
CA ARG A 314 1.22 18.22 19.71
C ARG A 314 2.19 18.56 18.58
N TYR A 315 2.79 17.55 17.94
CA TYR A 315 3.84 17.73 16.93
C TYR A 315 3.35 17.54 15.49
N ILE A 316 2.09 17.14 15.30
CA ILE A 316 1.59 16.73 13.99
C ILE A 316 0.35 17.52 13.53
N ALA A 317 -0.31 18.21 14.45
CA ALA A 317 -1.50 18.99 14.14
C ALA A 317 -1.20 20.48 14.05
N SER A 318 -1.97 21.15 13.20
CA SER A 318 -2.22 22.59 13.24
C SER A 318 -3.68 22.84 13.61
N THR A 319 -4.01 24.09 13.93
CA THR A 319 -5.36 24.47 14.37
C THR A 319 -5.90 25.56 13.47
N TYR A 320 -7.13 25.36 12.98
CA TYR A 320 -7.85 26.41 12.27
C TYR A 320 -8.45 27.40 13.26
N ASP A 321 -8.17 28.69 13.07
CA ASP A 321 -8.80 29.80 13.76
C ASP A 321 -9.91 30.42 12.89
N PRO A 322 -11.19 30.22 13.25
CA PRO A 322 -12.31 30.79 12.50
C PRO A 322 -12.33 32.33 12.50
N HIS A 323 -11.79 32.98 13.54
CA HIS A 323 -11.84 34.43 13.68
C HIS A 323 -10.90 35.12 12.70
N SER A 324 -9.68 34.61 12.57
CA SER A 324 -8.69 35.14 11.62
C SER A 324 -8.72 34.43 10.26
N SER A 325 -9.50 33.35 10.12
CA SER A 325 -9.52 32.49 8.94
C SER A 325 -8.12 32.01 8.54
N ARG A 326 -7.32 31.61 9.54
CA ARG A 326 -5.93 31.17 9.36
C ARG A 326 -5.70 29.80 10.00
N ILE A 327 -4.67 29.12 9.53
CA ILE A 327 -4.14 27.91 10.14
C ILE A 327 -2.95 28.33 11.01
N VAL A 328 -3.03 28.04 12.30
CA VAL A 328 -1.97 28.28 13.28
C VAL A 328 -1.31 26.94 13.60
N MET A 329 0.01 26.89 13.49
CA MET A 329 0.78 25.68 13.78
C MET A 329 0.60 25.23 15.24
N GLY A 330 0.48 23.91 15.45
CA GLY A 330 0.34 23.32 16.78
C GLY A 330 -1.10 23.32 17.31
N THR A 331 -1.24 22.94 18.58
CA THR A 331 -2.52 22.76 19.28
C THR A 331 -2.80 23.83 20.35
N GLY A 332 -1.98 24.88 20.41
CA GLY A 332 -1.98 25.87 21.51
C GLY A 332 -3.18 26.82 21.55
N ILE A 333 -3.99 26.87 20.49
CA ILE A 333 -5.23 27.65 20.44
C ILE A 333 -6.45 26.71 20.36
N LYS A 334 -7.64 27.24 20.64
CA LYS A 334 -8.91 26.52 20.44
C LYS A 334 -9.32 26.57 18.96
N GLY A 335 -9.80 25.45 18.43
CA GLY A 335 -10.34 25.37 17.07
C GLY A 335 -10.24 23.97 16.49
N PRO A 336 -10.80 23.73 15.29
CA PRO A 336 -10.69 22.45 14.59
C PRO A 336 -9.23 22.07 14.34
N ARG A 337 -8.89 20.81 14.60
CA ARG A 337 -7.55 20.25 14.35
C ARG A 337 -7.42 19.83 12.89
N ILE A 338 -6.25 20.10 12.31
CA ILE A 338 -5.86 19.69 10.97
C ILE A 338 -4.53 18.95 11.09
N ILE A 339 -4.46 17.71 10.62
CA ILE A 339 -3.20 16.96 10.56
C ILE A 339 -2.38 17.48 9.38
N THR A 340 -1.27 18.15 9.68
CA THR A 340 -0.41 18.81 8.68
C THR A 340 1.07 18.46 8.84
N PHE A 341 1.46 17.86 9.96
CA PHE A 341 2.85 17.64 10.34
C PHE A 341 3.72 18.92 10.36
N ALA A 342 3.12 20.11 10.26
CA ALA A 342 3.83 21.37 10.18
C ALA A 342 4.78 21.62 11.36
N PRO A 343 4.44 21.30 12.63
CA PRO A 343 5.40 21.47 13.73
C PRO A 343 6.69 20.66 13.52
N ILE A 344 6.60 19.40 13.07
CA ILE A 344 7.80 18.57 12.87
C ILE A 344 8.54 18.92 11.57
N LEU A 345 7.82 19.22 10.48
CA LEU A 345 8.41 19.49 9.17
C LEU A 345 9.01 20.91 9.05
N HIS A 346 8.43 21.91 9.74
CA HIS A 346 8.85 23.30 9.61
C HIS A 346 9.84 23.73 10.69
N LEU A 347 9.61 23.33 11.95
CA LEU A 347 10.48 23.70 13.07
C LEU A 347 11.73 22.83 13.14
N ASN A 348 11.65 21.57 12.70
CA ASN A 348 12.75 20.61 12.69
C ASN A 348 13.35 20.33 14.08
N ASP A 349 12.59 20.54 15.16
CA ASP A 349 12.99 20.19 16.54
C ASP A 349 13.21 18.69 16.71
N ILE A 350 12.52 17.89 15.88
CA ILE A 350 12.70 16.44 15.75
C ILE A 350 13.10 16.21 14.30
N PRO A 351 14.29 15.65 14.01
CA PRO A 351 14.86 15.59 12.66
C PRO A 351 14.25 14.46 11.82
N LEU A 352 12.92 14.42 11.69
CA LEU A 352 12.21 13.39 10.94
C LEU A 352 12.60 13.41 9.46
N ASN A 353 12.51 14.56 8.79
CA ASN A 353 12.78 14.63 7.36
C ASN A 353 14.24 14.33 7.01
N PRO A 354 15.25 14.94 7.68
CA PRO A 354 16.65 14.60 7.43
C PRO A 354 16.95 13.11 7.66
N LEU A 355 16.31 12.48 8.65
CA LEU A 355 16.43 11.04 8.88
C LEU A 355 15.86 10.23 7.72
N ILE A 356 14.70 10.61 7.18
CA ILE A 356 14.10 9.94 6.02
C ILE A 356 15.00 10.08 4.79
N GLU A 357 15.50 11.29 4.51
CA GLU A 357 16.44 11.53 3.39
C GLU A 357 17.68 10.65 3.51
N ARG A 358 18.26 10.57 4.72
CA ARG A 358 19.42 9.72 4.98
C ARG A 358 19.13 8.24 4.77
N LEU A 359 17.97 7.76 5.23
CA LEU A 359 17.58 6.36 5.08
C LEU A 359 17.30 5.99 3.61
N LEU A 360 16.64 6.87 2.84
CA LEU A 360 16.43 6.67 1.41
C LEU A 360 17.76 6.58 0.68
N ALA A 361 18.66 7.55 0.89
CA ALA A 361 19.97 7.55 0.27
C ALA A 361 20.78 6.30 0.61
N LEU A 362 20.82 5.90 1.89
CA LEU A 362 21.50 4.68 2.32
C LEU A 362 20.94 3.42 1.64
N CYS A 363 19.63 3.33 1.48
CA CYS A 363 18.98 2.20 0.83
C CYS A 363 19.29 2.19 -0.69
N GLU A 364 19.18 3.33 -1.38
CA GLU A 364 19.50 3.46 -2.81
C GLU A 364 20.97 3.15 -3.10
N GLU A 365 21.90 3.62 -2.26
CA GLU A 365 23.33 3.33 -2.39
C GLU A 365 23.63 1.81 -2.38
N HIS A 366 22.84 1.01 -1.66
CA HIS A 366 23.05 -0.43 -1.56
C HIS A 366 22.21 -1.24 -2.55
N ILE A 367 21.00 -0.77 -2.87
CA ILE A 367 20.05 -1.44 -3.78
C ILE A 367 20.35 -1.10 -5.25
N GLN A 368 20.95 0.07 -5.53
CA GLN A 368 21.27 0.58 -6.87
C GLN A 368 20.03 0.83 -7.76
N GLU A 369 18.87 0.97 -7.15
CA GLU A 369 17.60 1.35 -7.78
C GLU A 369 16.87 2.30 -6.82
N PRO A 370 15.89 3.09 -7.29
CA PRO A 370 15.01 3.84 -6.42
C PRO A 370 14.29 2.91 -5.43
N VAL A 371 13.96 3.43 -4.25
CA VAL A 371 13.45 2.62 -3.14
C VAL A 371 12.21 3.23 -2.52
N GLU A 372 11.37 2.34 -2.00
CA GLU A 372 10.31 2.65 -1.06
C GLU A 372 10.68 2.12 0.33
N VAL A 373 10.48 2.94 1.35
CA VAL A 373 10.64 2.57 2.76
C VAL A 373 9.34 2.84 3.52
N GLU A 374 8.76 1.80 4.11
CA GLU A 374 7.65 1.93 5.07
C GLU A 374 8.22 2.12 6.49
N PHE A 375 7.67 3.05 7.25
CA PHE A 375 8.14 3.34 8.61
C PHE A 375 7.02 3.74 9.57
N ALA A 376 7.34 3.69 10.86
CA ALA A 376 6.52 4.25 11.92
C ALA A 376 7.38 4.92 12.98
N MET A 377 6.84 5.94 13.65
CA MET A 377 7.55 6.70 14.67
C MET A 377 6.66 6.98 15.87
N THR A 378 7.22 6.76 17.06
CA THR A 378 6.64 7.23 18.32
C THR A 378 7.31 8.55 18.72
N LEU A 379 6.56 9.41 19.42
CA LEU A 379 7.10 10.64 20.01
C LEU A 379 7.13 10.53 21.54
N ASN A 380 8.21 11.01 22.15
CA ASN A 380 8.47 11.04 23.60
C ASN A 380 8.39 9.67 24.33
N PRO A 381 9.28 8.69 24.07
CA PRO A 381 10.56 8.87 23.38
C PRO A 381 10.42 8.89 21.86
N HIS A 382 11.36 9.53 21.18
CA HIS A 382 11.42 9.51 19.72
C HIS A 382 12.06 8.20 19.26
N GLN A 383 11.24 7.32 18.69
CA GLN A 383 11.72 6.05 18.18
C GLN A 383 11.21 5.87 16.75
N PHE A 384 12.14 5.78 15.80
CA PHE A 384 11.86 5.51 14.39
C PHE A 384 12.05 4.02 14.10
N GLY A 385 11.00 3.38 13.62
CA GLY A 385 10.99 1.98 13.22
C GLY A 385 10.93 1.86 11.71
N ALA A 386 11.99 1.34 11.08
CA ALA A 386 11.95 0.95 9.66
C ALA A 386 11.21 -0.41 9.56
N LEU A 387 10.10 -0.43 8.82
CA LEU A 387 9.15 -1.54 8.79
C LEU A 387 9.25 -2.38 7.52
N GLN A 388 9.72 -1.79 6.43
CA GLN A 388 9.94 -2.46 5.17
C GLN A 388 10.77 -1.59 4.23
N VAL A 389 11.52 -2.22 3.32
CA VAL A 389 12.09 -1.58 2.13
C VAL A 389 11.76 -2.42 0.89
N ARG A 390 11.55 -1.76 -0.25
CA ARG A 390 11.37 -2.40 -1.56
C ARG A 390 12.07 -1.58 -2.64
N PRO A 391 12.68 -2.20 -3.66
CA PRO A 391 13.07 -1.49 -4.87
C PRO A 391 11.83 -1.02 -5.64
N MET A 392 11.95 0.09 -6.37
CA MET A 392 10.95 0.65 -7.26
C MET A 392 11.44 0.53 -8.70
N VAL A 393 10.58 0.02 -9.60
CA VAL A 393 10.91 -0.07 -11.02
C VAL A 393 10.66 1.28 -11.69
N VAL A 394 11.71 1.89 -12.20
CA VAL A 394 11.63 3.07 -13.07
C VAL A 394 12.14 2.67 -14.45
N SER A 395 11.32 2.86 -15.48
CA SER A 395 11.74 2.56 -16.85
C SER A 395 12.61 3.68 -17.41
N HIS A 396 13.70 3.31 -18.08
CA HIS A 396 14.65 4.23 -18.71
C HIS A 396 14.48 4.34 -20.24
N GLU A 397 13.43 3.75 -20.83
CA GLU A 397 13.19 3.88 -22.28
C GLU A 397 13.06 5.35 -22.70
N GLU A 398 13.70 5.74 -23.80
CA GLU A 398 13.55 7.10 -24.34
C GLU A 398 12.34 7.16 -25.26
N VAL A 399 11.25 7.75 -24.76
CA VAL A 399 10.08 8.10 -25.55
C VAL A 399 10.02 9.62 -25.64
N THR A 400 9.92 10.16 -26.85
CA THR A 400 9.72 11.60 -27.05
C THR A 400 8.29 11.84 -27.52
N ILE A 401 7.58 12.72 -26.82
CA ILE A 401 6.22 13.14 -27.15
C ILE A 401 6.18 14.65 -27.32
N THR A 402 5.82 15.10 -28.52
CA THR A 402 5.71 16.53 -28.83
C THR A 402 4.32 17.08 -28.49
N GLU A 403 4.23 18.38 -28.18
CA GLU A 403 2.93 19.03 -27.95
C GLU A 403 2.01 18.95 -29.19
N ARG A 404 2.62 18.91 -30.40
CA ARG A 404 1.89 18.71 -31.66
C ARG A 404 1.21 17.35 -31.72
N GLU A 405 1.86 16.29 -31.23
CA GLU A 405 1.25 14.96 -31.16
C GLU A 405 0.07 14.95 -30.17
N MET A 406 0.23 15.58 -29.00
CA MET A 406 -0.81 15.65 -27.96
C MET A 406 -2.05 16.45 -28.39
N ARG A 407 -1.89 17.42 -29.29
CA ARG A 407 -2.98 18.25 -29.85
C ARG A 407 -3.53 17.76 -31.19
N SER A 408 -3.05 16.62 -31.68
CA SER A 408 -3.48 16.07 -32.96
C SER A 408 -4.96 15.67 -32.92
N ASP A 409 -5.69 15.85 -34.02
CA ASP A 409 -7.08 15.34 -34.16
C ASP A 409 -7.14 13.80 -34.07
N HIS A 410 -6.00 13.14 -34.31
CA HIS A 410 -5.83 11.71 -34.12
C HIS A 410 -5.62 11.31 -32.65
N ALA A 411 -5.48 12.24 -31.71
CA ALA A 411 -5.42 11.92 -30.29
C ALA A 411 -6.81 11.58 -29.77
N LEU A 412 -6.96 10.42 -29.14
CA LEU A 412 -8.13 10.04 -28.34
C LEU A 412 -8.08 10.75 -26.99
N ALA A 413 -6.91 10.75 -26.36
CA ALA A 413 -6.64 11.44 -25.10
C ALA A 413 -5.13 11.73 -25.00
N ALA A 414 -4.77 12.80 -24.29
CA ALA A 414 -3.40 13.09 -23.92
C ALA A 414 -3.35 13.71 -22.53
N SER A 415 -2.19 13.66 -21.88
CA SER A 415 -2.00 14.27 -20.57
C SER A 415 -0.56 14.68 -20.33
N ASP A 416 -0.39 15.77 -19.57
CA ASP A 416 0.87 16.19 -18.95
C ASP A 416 1.07 15.57 -17.55
N HIS A 417 0.18 14.65 -17.13
CA HIS A 417 0.25 13.90 -15.87
C HIS A 417 -0.02 12.42 -16.17
N VAL A 418 1.04 11.68 -16.49
CA VAL A 418 0.98 10.23 -16.73
C VAL A 418 2.03 9.47 -15.94
N MET A 419 1.80 8.17 -15.77
CA MET A 419 2.76 7.21 -15.23
C MET A 419 2.94 6.03 -16.18
N GLY A 420 4.10 5.41 -16.06
CA GLY A 420 4.61 4.38 -16.94
C GLY A 420 5.62 4.98 -17.90
N ASN A 421 6.08 4.18 -18.83
CA ASN A 421 6.99 4.61 -19.88
C ASN A 421 6.91 3.62 -21.04
N GLY A 422 7.27 4.06 -22.24
CA GLY A 422 7.33 3.20 -23.43
C GLY A 422 6.13 3.35 -24.36
N ILE A 423 6.03 2.42 -25.31
CA ILE A 423 5.03 2.44 -26.39
C ILE A 423 4.22 1.15 -26.37
N ILE A 424 2.90 1.26 -26.44
CA ILE A 424 1.98 0.13 -26.66
C ILE A 424 1.28 0.33 -28.00
N ASN A 425 1.38 -0.68 -28.88
CA ASN A 425 0.74 -0.69 -30.20
C ASN A 425 -0.03 -2.00 -30.46
N THR A 426 -0.46 -2.68 -29.40
CA THR A 426 -1.12 -4.00 -29.46
C THR A 426 -2.58 -3.98 -28.98
N LEU A 427 -3.02 -2.92 -28.29
CA LEU A 427 -4.35 -2.86 -27.68
C LEU A 427 -5.43 -2.47 -28.69
N LYS A 428 -6.48 -3.29 -28.79
CA LYS A 428 -7.65 -3.06 -29.66
C LYS A 428 -8.94 -2.83 -28.89
N ASP A 429 -9.02 -3.32 -27.66
CA ASP A 429 -10.20 -3.25 -26.83
C ASP A 429 -10.16 -1.99 -25.95
N ILE A 430 -11.27 -1.24 -25.93
CA ILE A 430 -11.48 -0.08 -25.07
C ILE A 430 -12.71 -0.37 -24.21
N LEU A 431 -12.57 -0.26 -22.90
CA LEU A 431 -13.65 -0.31 -21.94
C LEU A 431 -13.78 1.06 -21.28
N TYR A 432 -14.96 1.68 -21.33
CA TYR A 432 -15.16 2.98 -20.70
C TYR A 432 -16.49 3.12 -19.99
N VAL A 433 -16.50 3.96 -18.95
CA VAL A 433 -17.70 4.39 -18.23
C VAL A 433 -18.39 5.48 -19.05
N LYS A 434 -19.67 5.29 -19.35
CA LYS A 434 -20.49 6.24 -20.11
C LYS A 434 -20.65 7.56 -19.35
N PRO A 435 -20.19 8.71 -19.91
CA PRO A 435 -20.27 10.00 -19.23
C PRO A 435 -21.70 10.37 -18.78
N GLU A 436 -22.69 10.08 -19.61
CA GLU A 436 -24.09 10.45 -19.42
C GLU A 436 -24.81 9.66 -18.31
N GLU A 437 -24.36 8.44 -18.02
CA GLU A 437 -24.93 7.57 -16.98
C GLU A 437 -24.17 7.66 -15.64
N PHE A 438 -22.99 8.31 -15.62
CA PHE A 438 -22.14 8.34 -14.44
C PHE A 438 -22.69 9.25 -13.33
N GLN A 439 -22.89 8.69 -12.14
CA GLN A 439 -23.09 9.43 -10.90
C GLN A 439 -22.34 8.76 -9.75
N ALA A 440 -21.74 9.54 -8.85
CA ALA A 440 -20.96 9.04 -7.71
C ALA A 440 -21.69 7.98 -6.86
N LYS A 441 -23.02 8.08 -6.73
CA LYS A 441 -23.85 7.13 -5.99
C LYS A 441 -23.96 5.74 -6.63
N TYR A 442 -23.62 5.61 -7.92
CA TYR A 442 -23.68 4.37 -8.68
C TYR A 442 -22.31 3.69 -8.83
N THR A 443 -21.25 4.24 -8.24
CA THR A 443 -19.91 3.66 -8.33
C THR A 443 -19.82 2.22 -7.82
N PRO A 444 -20.59 1.76 -6.80
CA PRO A 444 -20.61 0.33 -6.43
C PRO A 444 -21.20 -0.58 -7.52
N GLN A 445 -22.23 -0.12 -8.24
CA GLN A 445 -22.82 -0.87 -9.36
C GLN A 445 -21.86 -0.93 -10.55
N ILE A 446 -21.15 0.17 -10.84
CA ILE A 446 -20.13 0.21 -11.88
C ILE A 446 -19.02 -0.82 -11.61
N VAL A 447 -18.63 -1.00 -10.34
CA VAL A 447 -17.64 -2.03 -9.95
C VAL A 447 -18.11 -3.44 -10.31
N GLN A 448 -19.40 -3.76 -10.10
CA GLN A 448 -19.95 -5.07 -10.44
C GLN A 448 -19.95 -5.33 -11.95
N GLU A 449 -20.32 -4.32 -12.75
CA GLU A 449 -20.28 -4.42 -14.21
C GLU A 449 -18.83 -4.52 -14.73
N LEU A 450 -17.89 -3.78 -14.12
CA LEU A 450 -16.47 -3.85 -14.44
C LEU A 450 -15.91 -5.24 -14.17
N GLU A 451 -16.22 -5.84 -13.02
CA GLU A 451 -15.78 -7.19 -12.67
C GLU A 451 -16.28 -8.22 -13.68
N GLN A 452 -17.55 -8.15 -14.09
CA GLN A 452 -18.12 -9.05 -15.10
C GLN A 452 -17.41 -8.94 -16.45
N LEU A 453 -17.20 -7.71 -16.95
CA LEU A 453 -16.54 -7.48 -18.24
C LEU A 453 -15.03 -7.81 -18.17
N ASN A 454 -14.35 -7.47 -17.07
CA ASN A 454 -12.95 -7.83 -16.85
C ASN A 454 -12.78 -9.35 -16.89
N ASN A 455 -13.60 -10.10 -16.14
CA ASN A 455 -13.55 -11.57 -16.14
C ASN A 455 -13.75 -12.17 -17.52
N LYS A 456 -14.70 -11.62 -18.29
CA LYS A 456 -14.95 -12.04 -19.67
C LYS A 456 -13.74 -11.79 -20.58
N LEU A 457 -13.25 -10.55 -20.63
CA LEU A 457 -12.10 -10.18 -21.47
C LEU A 457 -10.86 -10.99 -21.10
N ARG A 458 -10.64 -11.21 -19.80
CA ARG A 458 -9.56 -12.05 -19.30
C ARG A 458 -9.69 -13.51 -19.73
N SER A 459 -10.88 -14.09 -19.72
CA SER A 459 -11.10 -15.47 -20.20
C SER A 459 -10.76 -15.64 -21.69
N GLU A 460 -10.83 -14.54 -22.45
CA GLU A 460 -10.45 -14.47 -23.87
C GLU A 460 -8.98 -14.05 -24.08
N ASN A 461 -8.19 -13.86 -23.00
CA ASN A 461 -6.84 -13.31 -23.01
C ASN A 461 -6.72 -11.93 -23.70
N LEU A 462 -7.74 -11.09 -23.51
CA LEU A 462 -7.80 -9.75 -24.09
C LEU A 462 -7.49 -8.68 -23.06
N PHE A 463 -6.50 -7.86 -23.39
CA PHE A 463 -6.12 -6.68 -22.63
C PHE A 463 -6.75 -5.43 -23.23
N TYR A 464 -7.02 -4.43 -22.40
CA TYR A 464 -7.78 -3.26 -22.84
C TYR A 464 -7.25 -1.93 -22.29
N LEU A 465 -7.64 -0.85 -22.97
CA LEU A 465 -7.62 0.52 -22.46
C LEU A 465 -8.88 0.73 -21.62
N LEU A 466 -8.72 1.27 -20.41
CA LEU A 466 -9.79 1.53 -19.47
C LEU A 466 -9.95 3.03 -19.22
N ILE A 467 -11.16 3.56 -19.36
CA ILE A 467 -11.44 5.00 -19.16
C ILE A 467 -12.60 5.16 -18.18
N GLY A 468 -12.44 6.00 -17.16
CA GLY A 468 -13.57 6.36 -16.29
C GLY A 468 -13.28 7.57 -15.41
N PHE A 469 -14.12 7.77 -14.39
CA PHE A 469 -14.19 9.05 -13.68
C PHE A 469 -13.71 8.98 -12.23
N GLY A 470 -13.08 10.07 -11.78
CA GLY A 470 -12.58 10.23 -10.41
C GLY A 470 -11.36 9.35 -10.11
N ARG A 471 -11.05 9.23 -8.82
CA ARG A 471 -9.91 8.47 -8.31
C ARG A 471 -10.25 7.00 -8.10
N TRP A 472 -9.67 6.14 -8.91
CA TRP A 472 -9.87 4.71 -8.83
C TRP A 472 -9.09 4.11 -7.66
N GLY A 473 -9.66 3.08 -7.03
CA GLY A 473 -9.07 2.47 -5.82
C GLY A 473 -9.31 3.27 -4.53
N SER A 474 -10.08 4.36 -4.59
CA SER A 474 -10.56 5.07 -3.40
C SER A 474 -11.58 4.22 -2.64
N SER A 475 -11.51 4.20 -1.30
CA SER A 475 -12.58 3.63 -0.46
C SER A 475 -13.79 4.56 -0.31
N ASP A 476 -13.66 5.83 -0.73
CA ASP A 476 -14.75 6.82 -0.77
C ASP A 476 -15.41 6.87 -2.17
N PRO A 477 -16.69 6.46 -2.32
CA PRO A 477 -17.46 6.53 -3.55
C PRO A 477 -17.62 7.94 -4.15
N TRP A 478 -17.47 8.99 -3.34
CA TRP A 478 -17.59 10.39 -3.79
C TRP A 478 -16.32 10.92 -4.40
N LEU A 479 -15.20 10.23 -4.21
CA LEU A 479 -13.91 10.59 -4.80
C LEU A 479 -13.64 9.85 -6.12
N GLY A 480 -14.31 8.71 -6.36
CA GLY A 480 -14.14 7.93 -7.59
C GLY A 480 -14.74 6.53 -7.49
N ILE A 481 -14.25 5.63 -8.34
CA ILE A 481 -14.77 4.25 -8.42
C ILE A 481 -14.00 3.34 -7.45
N PRO A 482 -14.65 2.68 -6.48
CA PRO A 482 -14.00 1.85 -5.46
C PRO A 482 -13.60 0.48 -5.99
N VAL A 483 -12.81 0.47 -7.07
CA VAL A 483 -12.26 -0.75 -7.67
C VAL A 483 -11.12 -1.30 -6.81
N ARG A 484 -11.08 -2.62 -6.68
CA ARG A 484 -9.88 -3.36 -6.31
C ARG A 484 -9.19 -3.81 -7.58
N TRP A 485 -7.91 -4.17 -7.50
CA TRP A 485 -7.14 -4.61 -8.67
C TRP A 485 -7.83 -5.73 -9.46
N VAL A 486 -8.38 -6.73 -8.75
CA VAL A 486 -9.13 -7.84 -9.34
C VAL A 486 -10.28 -7.41 -10.26
N HIS A 487 -10.91 -6.26 -10.00
CA HIS A 487 -12.03 -5.80 -10.81
C HIS A 487 -11.59 -5.27 -12.19
N ILE A 488 -10.29 -4.95 -12.38
CA ILE A 488 -9.80 -4.21 -13.56
C ILE A 488 -8.47 -4.74 -14.12
N SER A 489 -8.07 -5.95 -13.71
CA SER A 489 -6.70 -6.43 -13.92
C SER A 489 -6.33 -6.75 -15.37
N GLY A 490 -7.29 -6.79 -16.30
CA GLY A 490 -7.03 -6.84 -17.73
C GLY A 490 -6.63 -5.50 -18.35
N ALA A 491 -6.70 -4.39 -17.60
CA ALA A 491 -6.31 -3.08 -18.09
C ALA A 491 -4.79 -2.96 -18.24
N LYS A 492 -4.33 -2.56 -19.43
CA LYS A 492 -2.91 -2.22 -19.69
C LYS A 492 -2.68 -0.72 -19.80
N VAL A 493 -3.75 0.04 -19.98
CA VAL A 493 -3.77 1.49 -19.89
C VAL A 493 -5.03 1.89 -19.11
N ILE A 494 -4.90 2.83 -18.17
CA ILE A 494 -6.01 3.40 -17.41
C ILE A 494 -6.01 4.92 -17.62
N VAL A 495 -7.17 5.49 -17.88
CA VAL A 495 -7.40 6.93 -18.01
C VAL A 495 -8.42 7.34 -16.95
N GLU A 496 -7.96 8.11 -15.97
CA GLU A 496 -8.83 8.77 -15.00
C GLU A 496 -9.18 10.17 -15.47
N ALA A 497 -10.45 10.37 -15.79
CA ALA A 497 -11.01 11.67 -16.11
C ALA A 497 -11.61 12.32 -14.86
N THR A 498 -11.41 13.62 -14.65
CA THR A 498 -12.15 14.36 -13.60
C THR A 498 -13.44 14.95 -14.14
N LEU A 499 -14.38 15.26 -13.25
CA LEU A 499 -15.60 16.00 -13.56
C LEU A 499 -15.59 17.33 -12.78
N PRO A 500 -16.36 18.36 -13.19
CA PRO A 500 -16.42 19.63 -12.46
C PRO A 500 -16.79 19.51 -10.97
N HIS A 501 -17.51 18.45 -10.60
CA HIS A 501 -17.93 18.18 -9.23
C HIS A 501 -17.13 17.05 -8.54
N MET A 502 -16.11 16.51 -9.22
CA MET A 502 -15.28 15.39 -8.78
C MET A 502 -13.86 15.62 -9.30
N ASP A 503 -13.20 16.64 -8.77
CA ASP A 503 -11.80 16.99 -9.06
C ASP A 503 -10.93 16.48 -7.90
N VAL A 504 -10.30 15.33 -8.11
CA VAL A 504 -9.61 14.58 -7.05
C VAL A 504 -8.17 14.35 -7.48
N GLU A 505 -7.23 14.64 -6.57
CA GLU A 505 -5.81 14.40 -6.82
C GLU A 505 -5.47 12.91 -6.81
N LEU A 506 -4.50 12.55 -7.64
CA LEU A 506 -3.95 11.20 -7.74
C LEU A 506 -3.25 10.83 -6.43
N SER A 507 -3.63 9.70 -5.84
CA SER A 507 -2.93 9.20 -4.66
C SER A 507 -1.96 8.09 -5.00
N GLN A 508 -0.69 8.41 -4.83
CA GLN A 508 0.40 7.46 -4.99
C GLN A 508 0.62 6.56 -3.76
N GLY A 509 -0.07 6.79 -2.65
CA GLY A 509 0.16 6.07 -1.39
C GLY A 509 -0.42 4.66 -1.30
N SER A 510 -1.28 4.25 -2.25
CA SER A 510 -2.13 3.06 -2.11
C SER A 510 -1.55 1.78 -2.71
N HIS A 511 -1.96 0.62 -2.21
CA HIS A 511 -1.74 -0.69 -2.87
C HIS A 511 -2.19 -0.71 -4.34
N PHE A 512 -3.27 0.01 -4.67
CA PHE A 512 -3.73 0.16 -6.05
C PHE A 512 -2.64 0.78 -6.94
N PHE A 513 -1.95 1.81 -6.44
CA PHE A 513 -0.90 2.49 -7.18
C PHE A 513 0.35 1.62 -7.38
N HIS A 514 0.68 0.81 -6.39
CA HIS A 514 1.73 -0.19 -6.52
C HIS A 514 1.47 -1.15 -7.67
N ASN A 515 0.26 -1.69 -7.76
CA ASN A 515 -0.09 -2.60 -8.84
C ASN A 515 0.03 -1.92 -10.20
N ILE A 516 -0.42 -0.67 -10.34
CA ILE A 516 -0.27 0.07 -11.61
C ILE A 516 1.21 0.20 -12.01
N SER A 517 2.08 0.59 -11.08
CA SER A 517 3.52 0.73 -11.35
C SER A 517 4.16 -0.62 -11.69
N SER A 518 3.94 -1.63 -10.87
CA SER A 518 4.57 -2.94 -11.02
C SER A 518 4.07 -3.73 -12.23
N PHE A 519 2.76 -3.69 -12.56
CA PHE A 519 2.23 -4.31 -13.79
C PHE A 519 2.52 -3.48 -15.04
N GLN A 520 3.28 -2.38 -14.88
CA GLN A 520 3.61 -1.43 -15.94
C GLN A 520 2.37 -0.93 -16.67
N VAL A 521 1.26 -0.75 -15.94
CA VAL A 521 0.05 -0.15 -16.51
C VAL A 521 0.33 1.31 -16.78
N ARG A 522 0.06 1.75 -18.01
CA ARG A 522 0.20 3.16 -18.36
C ARG A 522 -1.01 3.88 -17.78
N TYR A 523 -0.77 4.92 -17.02
CA TYR A 523 -1.84 5.58 -16.29
C TYR A 523 -1.87 7.05 -16.66
N PHE A 524 -3.05 7.55 -17.00
CA PHE A 524 -3.28 8.90 -17.48
C PHE A 524 -4.26 9.59 -16.56
N SER A 525 -3.90 10.78 -16.08
CA SER A 525 -4.85 11.66 -15.40
C SER A 525 -5.27 12.79 -16.33
N VAL A 526 -6.55 12.89 -16.64
CA VAL A 526 -7.10 13.87 -17.60
C VAL A 526 -8.12 14.74 -16.88
N PRO A 527 -7.72 15.90 -16.35
CA PRO A 527 -8.66 16.81 -15.68
C PRO A 527 -9.76 17.29 -16.62
N HIS A 528 -10.95 17.60 -16.10
CA HIS A 528 -12.05 18.16 -16.90
C HIS A 528 -11.69 19.48 -17.62
N HIS A 529 -10.73 20.23 -17.08
CA HIS A 529 -10.19 21.47 -17.64
C HIS A 529 -8.88 21.25 -18.42
N SER A 530 -8.57 20.00 -18.78
CA SER A 530 -7.37 19.63 -19.54
C SER A 530 -7.29 20.38 -20.87
N LYS A 531 -6.06 20.72 -21.28
CA LYS A 531 -5.76 21.23 -22.62
C LYS A 531 -5.98 20.17 -23.72
N TYR A 532 -6.04 18.90 -23.32
CA TYR A 532 -6.23 17.75 -24.18
C TYR A 532 -7.43 16.94 -23.67
N PRO A 533 -8.66 17.31 -24.06
CA PRO A 533 -9.85 16.58 -23.64
C PRO A 533 -9.90 15.18 -24.27
N ILE A 534 -10.60 14.27 -23.62
CA ILE A 534 -10.92 12.95 -24.19
C ILE A 534 -11.94 13.16 -25.32
N ASP A 535 -11.71 12.54 -26.47
CA ASP A 535 -12.66 12.58 -27.59
C ASP A 535 -13.82 11.58 -27.37
N TRP A 536 -14.76 11.99 -26.52
CA TRP A 536 -15.97 11.24 -26.22
C TRP A 536 -16.84 11.03 -27.47
N ASN A 537 -16.91 12.03 -28.36
CA ASN A 537 -17.67 11.92 -29.60
C ASN A 537 -17.13 10.77 -30.45
N TRP A 538 -15.80 10.66 -30.60
CA TRP A 538 -15.22 9.55 -31.36
C TRP A 538 -15.55 8.19 -30.74
N LEU A 539 -15.51 8.06 -29.41
CA LEU A 539 -15.90 6.83 -28.71
C LEU A 539 -17.37 6.46 -28.96
N ASP A 540 -18.28 7.45 -28.91
CA ASP A 540 -19.71 7.22 -29.08
C ASP A 540 -20.13 6.87 -30.52
N HIS A 541 -19.29 7.20 -31.51
CA HIS A 541 -19.51 6.83 -32.91
C HIS A 541 -18.93 5.46 -33.28
N GLN A 542 -18.21 4.78 -32.38
CA GLN A 542 -17.72 3.43 -32.66
C GLN A 542 -18.80 2.38 -32.41
N ASP A 543 -18.76 1.28 -33.18
CA ASP A 543 -19.60 0.13 -32.90
C ASP A 543 -19.20 -0.50 -31.56
N HIS A 544 -20.18 -0.69 -30.67
CA HIS A 544 -19.95 -1.38 -29.40
C HIS A 544 -20.02 -2.89 -29.58
N HIS A 545 -19.06 -3.59 -28.97
CA HIS A 545 -19.04 -5.06 -28.92
C HIS A 545 -19.90 -5.59 -27.78
N TYR A 546 -19.82 -4.93 -26.61
CA TYR A 546 -20.71 -5.16 -25.46
C TYR A 546 -21.09 -3.84 -24.81
N GLU A 547 -22.30 -3.76 -24.28
CA GLU A 547 -22.79 -2.59 -23.55
C GLU A 547 -23.61 -3.04 -22.34
N THR A 548 -23.39 -2.38 -21.22
CA THR A 548 -24.16 -2.53 -19.96
C THR A 548 -24.83 -1.21 -19.62
N HIS A 549 -25.43 -1.09 -18.43
CA HIS A 549 -26.06 0.17 -18.05
C HIS A 549 -25.02 1.29 -17.94
N PHE A 550 -23.85 1.04 -17.37
CA PHE A 550 -22.83 2.08 -17.16
C PHE A 550 -21.59 1.96 -18.06
N LEU A 551 -21.31 0.81 -18.66
CA LEU A 551 -20.07 0.56 -19.41
C LEU A 551 -20.34 0.29 -20.89
N ARG A 552 -19.38 0.68 -21.73
CA ARG A 552 -19.32 0.30 -23.14
C ARG A 552 -17.95 -0.28 -23.47
N HIS A 553 -17.96 -1.41 -24.16
CA HIS A 553 -16.77 -2.08 -24.68
C HIS A 553 -16.73 -1.93 -26.20
N ILE A 554 -15.68 -1.29 -26.71
CA ILE A 554 -15.39 -1.13 -28.13
C ILE A 554 -14.23 -2.06 -28.51
N ARG A 555 -14.31 -2.68 -29.68
CA ARG A 555 -13.20 -3.44 -30.27
C ARG A 555 -12.83 -2.86 -31.62
N LEU A 556 -11.62 -2.30 -31.71
CA LEU A 556 -11.11 -1.70 -32.93
C LEU A 556 -10.55 -2.74 -33.91
N HIS A 557 -10.59 -2.42 -35.21
CA HIS A 557 -9.91 -3.22 -36.23
C HIS A 557 -8.39 -3.14 -36.10
N ASN A 558 -7.87 -1.91 -35.94
CA ASN A 558 -6.46 -1.59 -35.79
C ASN A 558 -6.15 -1.19 -34.34
N PRO A 559 -4.99 -1.60 -33.79
CA PRO A 559 -4.64 -1.28 -32.41
C PRO A 559 -4.33 0.21 -32.22
N LEU A 560 -4.65 0.72 -31.04
CA LEU A 560 -4.27 2.06 -30.60
C LEU A 560 -2.75 2.20 -30.55
N ILE A 561 -2.24 3.41 -30.75
CA ILE A 561 -0.84 3.74 -30.49
C ILE A 561 -0.78 4.60 -29.23
N ILE A 562 -0.33 3.99 -28.14
CA ILE A 562 -0.16 4.66 -26.85
C ILE A 562 1.32 4.93 -26.64
N LYS A 563 1.68 6.19 -26.37
CA LYS A 563 3.03 6.60 -26.00
C LYS A 563 3.00 7.24 -24.63
N VAL A 564 3.96 6.88 -23.79
CA VAL A 564 4.14 7.46 -22.45
C VAL A 564 5.62 7.76 -22.26
N ASP A 565 5.91 9.02 -21.94
CA ASP A 565 7.21 9.51 -21.50
C ASP A 565 7.12 9.85 -20.01
N GLY A 566 7.54 8.89 -19.18
CA GLY A 566 7.51 9.04 -17.72
C GLY A 566 8.46 10.11 -17.19
N ARG A 567 9.47 10.53 -17.97
CA ARG A 567 10.45 11.55 -17.56
C ARG A 567 9.86 12.95 -17.69
N THR A 568 9.10 13.19 -18.75
CA THR A 568 8.42 14.49 -18.94
C THR A 568 6.99 14.50 -18.38
N GLY A 569 6.48 13.36 -17.93
CA GLY A 569 5.11 13.20 -17.46
C GLY A 569 4.08 13.31 -18.59
N ARG A 570 4.51 13.18 -19.85
CA ARG A 570 3.64 13.32 -21.02
C ARG A 570 3.19 11.97 -21.55
N GLY A 571 1.95 11.89 -21.99
CA GLY A 571 1.44 10.73 -22.71
C GLY A 571 0.40 11.11 -23.75
N VAL A 572 0.29 10.29 -24.79
CA VAL A 572 -0.74 10.41 -25.82
C VAL A 572 -1.26 9.03 -26.22
N ILE A 573 -2.57 8.93 -26.41
CA ILE A 573 -3.28 7.77 -26.93
C ILE A 573 -3.80 8.18 -28.32
N HIS A 574 -3.25 7.60 -29.38
CA HIS A 574 -3.71 7.86 -30.74
C HIS A 574 -4.76 6.84 -31.19
N LYS A 575 -5.80 7.38 -31.83
CA LYS A 575 -6.77 6.63 -32.62
C LYS A 575 -6.04 5.98 -33.80
N SER A 576 -6.50 4.78 -34.15
CA SER A 576 -5.97 3.99 -35.25
C SER A 576 -6.49 4.41 -36.62
#